data_AF-A0A380E0Z4-F1
#
_entry.id   AF-A0A380E0Z4-F1
#
_cell.length_a   1.000
_cell.length_b   1.000
_cell.length_c   1.000
_cell.angle_alpha   90.00
_cell.angle_beta   90.00
_cell.angle_gamma   90.00
#
_symmetry.space_group_name_H-M   'P 1'
#
loop_
_entity.id
_entity.type
_entity.pdbx_description
1 polymer ?
#
loop_
_entity_poly.entity_id
_entity_poly.type
_entity_poly.pdbx_seq_one_letter_code
_entity_poly.pdbx_strand_id
1 'polypeptide(L)' 'MLIIQVVENIQGAKDYHEGKTDHISGLKKIDDYTMQVTFDKKQENYLTGFITGPLLSKKYLSDVPI' A
#
# COMPACT_ATOMS: atom_id res chain seq x y z
N MET A 1 -8.04 -13.29 -15.23
CA MET A 1 -8.62 -12.57 -14.09
C MET A 1 -7.66 -11.45 -13.73
N LEU A 2 -7.89 -10.23 -14.24
CA LEU A 2 -7.01 -9.09 -13.98
C LEU A 2 -7.16 -8.69 -12.51
N ILE A 3 -6.18 -9.02 -11.68
CA ILE A 3 -6.02 -8.31 -10.41
C ILE A 3 -5.59 -6.91 -10.81
N ILE A 4 -6.50 -5.95 -10.69
CA ILE A 4 -6.14 -4.54 -10.72
C ILE A 4 -5.26 -4.35 -9.48
N GLN A 5 -3.95 -4.33 -9.64
CA GLN A 5 -3.01 -4.10 -8.55
C GLN A 5 -3.08 -2.62 -8.16
N VAL A 6 -4.16 -2.24 -7.47
CA VAL A 6 -4.38 -0.88 -6.95
C VAL A 6 -3.20 -0.43 -6.09
N VAL A 7 -2.56 -1.38 -5.39
CA VAL A 7 -1.40 -1.15 -4.54
C VAL A 7 -0.13 -0.85 -5.35
N GLU A 8 0.05 -1.44 -6.53
CA GLU A 8 1.21 -1.15 -7.40
C GLU A 8 1.19 0.28 -7.97
N ASN A 9 0.02 0.91 -8.06
CA ASN A 9 -0.11 2.29 -8.52
C ASN A 9 0.19 3.33 -7.42
N ILE A 10 0.47 2.89 -6.18
CA ILE A 10 0.92 3.80 -5.11
C ILE A 10 2.36 4.20 -5.40
N GLN A 11 2.66 5.49 -5.24
CA GLN A 11 3.99 6.02 -5.52
C GLN A 11 5.07 5.24 -4.75
N GLY A 12 6.06 4.71 -5.49
CA GLY A 12 7.17 3.94 -4.93
C GLY A 12 6.85 2.49 -4.51
N ALA A 13 5.61 2.00 -4.68
CA ALA A 13 5.25 0.62 -4.31
C ALA A 13 6.01 -0.43 -5.12
N LYS A 14 6.24 -0.17 -6.41
CA LYS A 14 7.01 -1.06 -7.28
C LYS A 14 8.48 -1.18 -6.84
N ASP A 15 9.14 -0.06 -6.55
CA ASP A 15 10.53 -0.06 -6.11
C ASP A 15 10.69 -0.78 -4.76
N TYR A 16 9.71 -0.65 -3.86
CA TYR A 16 9.68 -1.39 -2.59
C TYR A 16 9.54 -2.90 -2.84
N HIS A 17 8.60 -3.31 -3.70
CA HIS A 17 8.40 -4.72 -4.05
C HIS A 17 9.64 -5.36 -4.69
N GLU A 18 10.38 -4.59 -5.50
CA GLU A 18 11.61 -5.02 -6.15
C GLU A 18 12.85 -4.93 -5.22
N GLY A 19 12.70 -4.50 -3.97
CA GLY A 19 13.79 -4.41 -2.99
C GLY A 19 14.77 -3.27 -3.23
N LYS A 20 14.40 -2.26 -4.03
CA LYS A 20 15.24 -1.09 -4.35
C LYS A 20 15.17 0.00 -3.28
N THR A 21 14.15 -0.04 -2.44
CA THR A 21 13.93 0.87 -1.31
C THR A 21 13.35 0.09 -0.14
N ASP A 22 13.57 0.58 1.08
CA ASP A 22 13.03 0.01 2.32
C ASP A 22 11.69 0.62 2.74
N HIS A 23 11.18 1.59 1.98
CA HIS A 23 9.91 2.28 2.25
C HIS A 23 9.12 2.63 0.98
N ILE A 24 7.80 2.73 1.10
CA ILE A 24 6.88 3.16 0.04
C ILE A 24 6.63 4.67 0.19
N SER A 25 7.13 5.48 -0.75
CA SER A 25 7.11 6.95 -0.66
C SER A 25 5.71 7.57 -0.73
N GLY A 26 4.76 6.90 -1.40
CA GLY A 26 3.37 7.33 -1.51
C GLY A 26 2.54 7.11 -0.25
N LEU A 27 3.08 6.49 0.80
CA LEU A 27 2.39 6.27 2.07
C LEU A 27 2.91 7.23 3.14
N LYS A 28 2.01 8.01 3.74
CA LYS A 28 2.35 8.93 4.82
C LYS A 28 1.36 8.81 5.98
N LYS A 29 1.87 8.48 7.18
CA LYS A 29 1.11 8.61 8.43
C LYS A 29 0.93 10.09 8.74
N ILE A 30 -0.31 10.54 8.93
CA ILE A 30 -0.63 11.89 9.41
C ILE A 30 -0.81 11.87 10.92
N ASP A 31 -1.62 10.92 11.42
CA ASP A 31 -1.84 10.63 12.84
C ASP A 31 -2.22 9.15 13.03
N ASP A 32 -2.70 8.76 14.20
CA ASP A 32 -3.04 7.37 14.52
C ASP A 32 -4.27 6.82 13.77
N TYR A 33 -5.13 7.71 13.25
CA TYR A 33 -6.37 7.37 12.55
C TYR A 33 -6.42 7.92 11.12
N THR A 34 -5.41 8.68 10.70
CA THR A 34 -5.36 9.34 9.40
C THR A 34 -4.07 9.00 8.67
N MET A 35 -4.20 8.55 7.43
CA MET A 35 -3.09 8.40 6.49
C MET A 35 -3.37 9.10 5.17
N GLN A 36 -2.31 9.53 4.51
CA GLN A 36 -2.33 10.01 3.14
C GLN A 36 -1.72 8.94 2.23
N VAL A 37 -2.38 8.73 1.08
CA VAL A 37 -1.92 7.84 0.01
C VAL A 37 -1.82 8.65 -1.27
N THR A 38 -0.65 8.61 -1.91
CA THR A 38 -0.40 9.23 -3.21
C THR A 38 -0.28 8.15 -4.28
N PHE A 39 -1.03 8.30 -5.37
CA PHE A 39 -1.03 7.38 -6.51
C PHE A 39 -0.35 8.03 -7.74
N ASP A 40 0.43 7.24 -8.48
CA ASP A 40 1.15 7.69 -9.69
C ASP A 40 0.25 7.78 -10.93
N LYS A 41 -0.97 7.22 -10.85
CA LYS A 41 -1.94 7.24 -11.95
C LYS A 41 -3.28 7.78 -11.44
N LYS A 42 -4.01 8.46 -12.31
CA LYS A 42 -5.41 8.83 -12.03
C LYS A 42 -6.32 7.63 -12.33
N GLN A 43 -7.12 7.21 -11.35
CA GLN A 43 -8.17 6.19 -11.52
C GLN A 43 -9.38 6.58 -10.67
N GLU A 44 -10.59 6.26 -11.14
CA GLU A 44 -11.84 6.61 -10.46
C GLU A 44 -12.14 5.69 -9.26
N ASN A 45 -11.62 4.46 -9.27
CA ASN A 45 -12.03 3.39 -8.38
C ASN A 45 -11.07 3.11 -7.20
N TYR A 46 -10.15 4.04 -6.87
CA TYR A 46 -9.19 3.83 -5.79
C TYR A 46 -9.86 3.57 -4.44
N LEU A 47 -10.91 4.32 -4.10
CA LEU A 47 -11.60 4.17 -2.82
C LEU A 47 -12.27 2.80 -2.68
N THR A 48 -12.73 2.20 -3.78
CA THR A 48 -13.37 0.89 -3.79
C THR A 48 -12.38 -0.27 -3.82
N GLY A 49 -11.20 -0.08 -4.42
CA GLY A 49 -10.21 -1.15 -4.60
C GLY A 49 -9.14 -1.22 -3.50
N PHE A 50 -8.80 -0.09 -2.87
CA PHE A 50 -7.70 0.00 -1.90
C PHE A 50 -8.01 -0.65 -0.54
N ILE A 51 -9.27 -0.65 -0.09
CA ILE A 51 -9.66 -1.04 1.28
C ILE A 51 -10.12 -2.52 1.36
N THR A 52 -9.79 -3.36 0.38
CA THR A 52 -10.38 -4.72 0.32
C THR A 52 -9.68 -5.77 1.20
N GLY A 53 -8.48 -5.48 1.72
CA GLY A 53 -7.71 -6.36 2.59
C GLY A 53 -7.71 -5.94 4.07
N PRO A 54 -7.51 -6.88 5.01
CA PRO A 54 -7.37 -6.55 6.42
C PRO A 54 -6.12 -5.72 6.67
N LEU A 55 -6.21 -4.74 7.58
CA LEU A 55 -5.03 -4.06 8.11
C LEU A 55 -4.27 -5.02 9.03
N LEU A 56 -3.03 -5.35 8.65
CA LEU A 56 -2.19 -6.30 9.35
C LEU A 56 -1.24 -5.58 10.31
N SER A 57 -1.21 -6.00 11.57
CA SER A 57 -0.31 -5.41 12.56
C SER A 57 1.06 -6.06 12.51
N LYS A 58 2.08 -5.27 12.15
CA LYS A 58 3.48 -5.71 12.17
C LYS A 58 3.89 -6.27 13.53
N LYS A 59 3.41 -5.68 14.64
CA LYS A 59 3.70 -6.15 16.01
C LYS A 59 3.33 -7.62 16.25
N TYR A 60 2.22 -8.08 15.65
CA TYR A 60 1.70 -9.42 15.89
C TYR A 60 2.06 -10.42 14.77
N LEU A 61 2.43 -9.94 13.59
CA LEU A 61 2.58 -10.77 12.40
C LEU A 61 4.01 -10.84 11.85
N SER A 62 4.98 -10.12 12.41
CA SER A 62 6.37 -10.14 11.91
C SER A 62 7.05 -11.50 12.04
N ASP A 63 6.64 -12.31 13.01
CA ASP A 63 7.21 -13.63 13.27
C ASP A 63 6.43 -14.78 12.60
N VAL A 64 5.35 -14.46 11.89
CA VAL A 64 4.56 -15.43 11.13
C VAL A 64 5.26 -15.65 9.78
N PRO A 65 5.69 -16.88 9.46
CA PRO A 65 6.25 -17.19 8.15
C PRO A 65 5.23 -16.87 7.05
N ILE A 66 5.67 -16.17 6.00
CA ILE A 66 4.89 -15.79 4.82
C ILE A 66 5.22 -16.74 3.66
#